data_AF-A0A7S3S6W1-F1
#
_entry.id   AF-A0A7S3S6W1-F1
#
_cell.length_a   1.000
_cell.length_b   1.000
_cell.length_c   1.000
_cell.angle_alpha   90.00
_cell.angle_beta   90.00
_cell.angle_gamma   90.00
#
_symmetry.space_group_name_H-M   'P 1'
#
loop_
_entity.id
_entity.type
_entity.pdbx_description
1 polymer ?
#
loop_
_entity_poly.entity_id
_entity_poly.type
_entity_poly.pdbx_seq_one_letter_code
_entity_poly.pdbx_strand_id
1 'polypeptide(L)'
;RPLVRLVPSEWSVEYDHLQASVWVSTATADYRLLSPSVEYEPLWTLLVRRTALAARAIALLLEDGSLSFKQLLRHVVGLNKSVEEGGPPPLKLRAEELVAHGIFVADQISNTEGLEGCSALAGLRQELEQRRKREAREAEGGGNGNGAHGEGEEGEGEGAQDPHKRQRR
;
A
#
# COMPACT_ATOMS: atom_id res chain seq x y z
N ARG A 1 21.97 19.95 -16.35
CA ARG A 1 22.47 18.60 -16.73
C ARG A 1 21.59 18.06 -17.84
N PRO A 2 22.14 17.45 -18.90
CA PRO A 2 21.32 16.84 -19.94
C PRO A 2 20.53 15.65 -19.37
N LEU A 3 19.28 15.50 -19.78
CA LEU A 3 18.47 14.33 -19.47
C LEU A 3 18.96 13.18 -20.34
N VAL A 4 19.43 12.11 -19.70
CA VAL A 4 19.78 10.86 -20.38
C VAL A 4 18.61 9.90 -20.20
N ARG A 5 18.09 9.38 -21.31
CA ARG A 5 17.03 8.37 -21.28
C ARG A 5 17.66 6.99 -21.11
N LEU A 6 17.58 6.45 -19.90
CA LEU A 6 17.89 5.05 -19.63
C LEU A 6 16.64 4.20 -19.88
N VAL A 7 16.83 2.99 -20.41
CA VAL A 7 15.76 2.00 -20.59
C VAL A 7 16.04 0.85 -19.62
N PRO A 8 15.24 0.71 -18.55
CA PRO A 8 15.37 -0.41 -17.62
C PRO A 8 15.09 -1.74 -18.32
N SER A 9 15.92 -2.76 -18.05
CA SER A 9 15.67 -4.15 -18.45
C SER A 9 15.03 -4.94 -17.31
N GLU A 10 15.46 -4.68 -16.08
CA GLU A 10 14.95 -5.33 -14.87
C GLU A 10 15.14 -4.41 -13.66
N TRP A 11 14.53 -4.80 -12.54
CA TRP A 11 14.73 -4.17 -11.25
C TRP A 11 14.62 -5.23 -10.15
N SER A 12 15.29 -4.97 -9.03
CA SER A 12 15.28 -5.87 -7.88
C SER A 12 15.33 -5.07 -6.58
N VAL A 13 15.04 -5.77 -5.49
CA VAL A 13 15.21 -5.25 -4.14
C VAL A 13 16.15 -6.19 -3.40
N GLU A 14 17.21 -5.62 -2.86
CA GLU A 14 18.13 -6.30 -1.97
C GLU A 14 17.76 -5.97 -0.53
N TYR A 15 17.64 -6.99 0.31
CA TYR A 15 17.30 -6.85 1.72
C TYR A 15 18.54 -7.14 2.57
N ASP A 16 18.87 -6.19 3.44
CA ASP A 16 19.94 -6.32 4.43
C ASP A 16 19.38 -5.91 5.79
N HIS A 17 19.10 -6.91 6.64
CA HIS A 17 18.39 -6.72 7.89
C HIS A 17 17.11 -5.87 7.73
N LEU A 18 17.06 -4.68 8.34
CA LEU A 18 15.91 -3.78 8.30
C LEU A 18 15.95 -2.79 7.13
N GLN A 19 16.98 -2.88 6.28
CA GLN A 19 17.21 -1.99 5.15
C GLN A 19 16.84 -2.67 3.83
N ALA A 20 16.42 -1.86 2.87
CA ALA A 20 16.14 -2.30 1.51
C ALA A 20 16.83 -1.37 0.51
N SER A 21 17.55 -1.95 -0.45
CA SER A 21 18.17 -1.24 -1.56
C SER A 21 17.46 -1.61 -2.85
N VAL A 22 17.00 -0.60 -3.60
CA VAL A 22 16.36 -0.82 -4.90
C VAL A 22 17.41 -0.69 -5.99
N TRP A 23 17.47 -1.68 -6.87
CA TRP A 23 18.38 -1.73 -7.99
C TRP A 23 17.59 -1.69 -9.29
N VAL A 24 18.12 -0.96 -10.27
CA VAL A 24 17.61 -0.94 -11.64
C VAL A 24 18.75 -1.30 -12.57
N SER A 25 18.53 -2.31 -13.40
CA SER A 25 19.50 -2.76 -14.38
C SER A 25 19.11 -2.24 -15.75
N THR A 26 20.14 -2.00 -16.56
CA THR A 26 20.04 -1.61 -17.97
C THR A 26 20.89 -2.57 -18.79
N ALA A 27 20.87 -2.43 -20.11
CA ALA A 27 21.76 -3.21 -20.98
C ALA A 27 23.27 -3.04 -20.69
N THR A 28 23.66 -2.00 -19.95
CA THR A 28 25.08 -1.64 -19.78
C THR A 28 25.55 -1.57 -18.33
N ALA A 29 24.64 -1.42 -17.36
CA ALA A 29 24.99 -1.20 -15.96
C ALA A 29 23.81 -1.41 -15.01
N ASP A 30 24.14 -1.63 -13.74
CA ASP A 30 23.22 -1.66 -12.60
C ASP A 30 23.33 -0.38 -11.79
N TYR A 31 22.18 0.14 -11.35
CA TYR A 31 22.07 1.40 -10.63
C TYR A 31 21.35 1.16 -9.30
N ARG A 32 22.05 1.43 -8.19
CA ARG A 32 21.42 1.55 -6.88
C ARG A 32 20.70 2.88 -6.78
N LEU A 33 19.40 2.85 -6.51
CA LEU A 33 18.60 4.06 -6.34
C LEU A 33 18.82 4.65 -4.95
N LEU A 34 19.14 5.94 -4.90
CA LEU A 34 19.47 6.64 -3.64
C LEU A 34 18.38 7.62 -3.21
N SER A 35 17.99 8.54 -4.10
CA SER A 35 16.97 9.54 -3.83
C SER A 35 16.23 9.90 -5.12
N PRO A 36 14.91 10.13 -5.06
CA PRO A 36 14.12 10.46 -6.23
C PRO A 36 14.29 11.94 -6.60
N SER A 37 13.79 12.33 -7.78
CA SER A 37 13.49 13.73 -8.03
C SER A 37 12.24 14.17 -7.28
N VAL A 38 12.05 15.48 -7.10
CA VAL A 38 10.91 16.05 -6.39
C VAL A 38 9.57 15.59 -6.99
N GLU A 39 9.51 15.47 -8.31
CA GLU A 39 8.31 15.06 -9.04
C GLU A 39 7.99 13.57 -8.84
N TYR A 40 8.99 12.74 -8.54
CA TYR A 40 8.82 11.29 -8.34
C TYR A 40 8.66 10.89 -6.86
N GLU A 41 8.87 11.84 -5.93
CA GLU A 41 8.80 11.64 -4.48
C GLU A 41 7.55 10.88 -4.00
N PRO A 42 6.33 11.13 -4.50
CA PRO A 42 5.13 10.42 -4.03
C PRO A 42 5.17 8.91 -4.34
N LEU A 43 5.67 8.55 -5.53
CA LEU A 43 5.81 7.15 -5.96
C LEU A 43 6.96 6.47 -5.23
N TRP A 44 8.06 7.20 -5.03
CA TRP A 44 9.20 6.75 -4.25
C TRP A 44 8.82 6.44 -2.81
N THR A 45 8.06 7.33 -2.16
CA THR A 45 7.57 7.14 -0.80
C THR A 45 6.76 5.84 -0.68
N LEU A 46 5.90 5.54 -1.66
CA LEU A 46 5.13 4.30 -1.68
C LEU A 46 6.04 3.06 -1.80
N LEU A 47 7.04 3.12 -2.68
CA LEU A 47 8.02 2.04 -2.85
C LEU A 47 8.82 1.80 -1.57
N VAL A 48 9.36 2.86 -0.97
CA VAL A 48 10.12 2.79 0.31
C VAL A 48 9.28 2.15 1.41
N ARG A 49 7.99 2.49 1.51
CA ARG A 49 7.10 1.87 2.51
C ARG A 49 6.92 0.37 2.26
N ARG A 50 6.69 -0.03 1.02
CA ARG A 50 6.52 -1.44 0.64
C ARG A 50 7.78 -2.26 0.89
N THR A 51 8.94 -1.74 0.49
CA THR A 51 10.23 -2.43 0.67
C THR A 51 10.63 -2.47 2.14
N ALA A 52 10.38 -1.43 2.93
CA ALA A 52 10.63 -1.45 4.37
C ALA A 52 9.73 -2.46 5.12
N LEU A 53 8.47 -2.62 4.71
CA LEU A 53 7.59 -3.67 5.24
C LEU A 53 8.15 -5.06 4.96
N ALA A 54 8.57 -5.30 3.72
CA ALA A 54 9.18 -6.57 3.32
C ALA A 54 10.50 -6.83 4.08
N ALA A 55 11.40 -5.84 4.18
CA ALA A 55 12.67 -5.95 4.91
C ALA A 55 12.45 -6.38 6.37
N ARG A 56 11.54 -5.69 7.07
CA ARG A 56 11.20 -6.05 8.46
C ARG A 56 10.61 -7.44 8.57
N ALA A 57 9.70 -7.81 7.67
CA ALA A 57 9.07 -9.12 7.70
C ALA A 57 10.09 -10.24 7.45
N ILE A 58 10.95 -10.07 6.45
CA ILE A 58 12.02 -11.01 6.10
C ILE A 58 13.01 -11.14 7.25
N ALA A 59 13.51 -10.03 7.80
CA ALA A 59 14.46 -10.06 8.91
C ALA A 59 13.90 -10.83 10.12
N LEU A 60 12.64 -10.57 10.50
CA LEU A 60 11.98 -11.27 11.59
C LEU A 60 11.80 -12.77 11.32
N LEU A 61 11.53 -13.15 10.07
CA LEU A 61 11.31 -14.55 9.69
C LEU A 61 12.62 -15.32 9.51
N LEU A 62 13.70 -14.65 9.13
CA LEU A 62 15.05 -15.22 9.13
C LEU A 62 15.54 -15.45 10.57
N GLU A 63 15.16 -14.58 11.50
CA GLU A 63 15.45 -14.76 12.94
C GLU A 63 14.57 -15.85 13.57
N ASP A 64 13.28 -15.88 13.24
CA ASP A 64 12.32 -16.88 13.72
C ASP A 64 11.30 -17.25 12.63
N GLY A 65 11.59 -18.33 11.91
CA GLY A 65 10.71 -18.85 10.85
C GLY A 65 9.39 -19.48 11.36
N SER A 66 9.25 -19.64 12.68
CA SER A 66 8.06 -20.23 13.31
C SER A 66 6.93 -19.22 13.57
N LEU A 67 7.21 -17.92 13.39
CA LEU A 67 6.24 -16.86 13.64
C LEU A 67 4.95 -17.09 12.85
N SER A 68 3.82 -17.00 13.54
CA SER A 68 2.51 -16.88 12.91
C SER A 68 2.33 -15.51 12.28
N PHE A 69 1.39 -15.40 11.35
CA PHE A 69 1.05 -14.12 10.73
C PHE A 69 0.67 -13.02 11.75
N LYS A 70 -0.06 -13.38 12.81
CA LYS A 70 -0.44 -12.44 13.88
C LYS A 70 0.77 -11.96 14.70
N GLN A 71 1.76 -12.83 14.93
CA GLN A 71 3.00 -12.45 15.59
C GLN A 71 3.83 -11.54 14.68
N LEU A 72 3.95 -11.89 13.39
CA LEU A 72 4.64 -11.07 12.39
C LEU A 72 4.08 -9.63 12.35
N LEU A 73 2.75 -9.46 12.25
CA LEU A 73 2.10 -8.15 12.28
C LEU A 73 2.50 -7.32 13.50
N ARG A 74 2.51 -7.95 14.68
CA ARG A 74 2.87 -7.28 15.94
C ARG A 74 4.34 -6.87 15.95
N HIS A 75 5.22 -7.76 15.52
CA HIS A 75 6.67 -7.54 15.58
C HIS A 75 7.12 -6.49 14.55
N VAL A 76 6.56 -6.48 13.34
CA VAL A 76 6.85 -5.47 12.30
C VAL A 76 6.57 -4.04 12.80
N VAL A 77 5.47 -3.84 13.52
CA VAL A 77 5.14 -2.54 14.14
C VAL A 77 5.99 -2.28 15.39
N GLY A 78 6.38 -3.32 16.11
CA GLY A 78 7.30 -3.25 17.24
C GLY A 78 8.64 -2.62 16.87
N LEU A 79 9.15 -2.91 15.67
CA LEU A 79 10.36 -2.33 15.09
C LEU A 79 10.23 -0.83 14.74
N ASN A 80 9.09 -0.18 14.97
CA ASN A 80 9.05 1.30 14.91
C ASN A 80 9.86 1.96 16.03
N LYS A 81 10.18 1.21 17.10
CA LYS A 81 10.92 1.72 18.26
C LYS A 81 12.43 1.63 18.09
N SER A 82 12.92 0.86 17.11
CA SER A 82 14.34 0.81 16.78
C SER A 82 14.68 2.05 15.94
N VAL A 83 15.20 3.07 16.60
CA VAL A 83 15.81 4.24 15.94
C VAL A 83 17.30 4.12 16.16
N GLU A 84 18.08 4.06 15.08
CA GLU A 84 19.53 4.22 15.20
C GLU A 84 19.85 5.69 15.47
N GLU A 85 20.70 5.95 16.47
CA GLU A 85 21.13 7.31 16.80
C GLU A 85 21.83 7.95 15.59
N GLY A 86 21.35 9.14 15.19
CA GLY A 86 21.91 9.88 14.05
C GLY A 86 21.35 9.49 12.66
N GLY A 87 20.41 8.55 12.58
CA GLY A 87 19.74 8.17 11.34
C GLY A 87 18.63 9.14 10.89
N PRO A 88 18.11 8.96 9.65
CA PRO A 88 16.91 9.66 9.19
C PRO A 88 15.70 9.36 10.09
N PRO A 89 14.64 10.20 10.08
CA PRO A 89 13.45 9.97 10.90
C PRO A 89 12.90 8.56 10.70
N PRO A 90 12.58 7.83 11.79
CA PRO A 90 12.17 6.44 11.67
C PRO A 90 10.86 6.33 10.90
N LEU A 91 10.86 5.46 9.88
CA LEU A 91 9.66 5.17 9.13
C LEU A 91 8.65 4.43 10.03
N LYS A 92 7.59 5.14 10.41
CA LYS A 92 6.50 4.57 11.21
C LYS A 92 5.55 3.76 10.31
N LEU A 93 5.62 2.45 10.42
CA LEU A 93 4.79 1.49 9.70
C LEU A 93 3.65 1.00 10.59
N ARG A 94 2.47 0.78 10.01
CA ARG A 94 1.29 0.25 10.71
C ARG A 94 1.00 -1.19 10.27
N ALA A 95 0.33 -1.95 11.13
CA ALA A 95 0.02 -3.36 10.84
C ALA A 95 -0.89 -3.50 9.61
N GLU A 96 -1.81 -2.55 9.43
CA GLU A 96 -2.77 -2.54 8.32
C GLU A 96 -2.06 -2.34 6.97
N GLU A 97 -0.90 -1.67 6.96
CA GLU A 97 -0.11 -1.46 5.74
C GLU A 97 0.54 -2.75 5.25
N LEU A 98 0.88 -3.67 6.16
CA LEU A 98 1.38 -4.99 5.78
C LEU A 98 0.32 -5.76 5.00
N VAL A 99 -0.95 -5.66 5.40
CA VAL A 99 -2.07 -6.27 4.67
C VAL A 99 -2.37 -5.51 3.38
N ALA A 100 -2.40 -4.17 3.42
CA ALA A 100 -2.67 -3.34 2.24
C ALA A 100 -1.60 -3.49 1.14
N HIS A 101 -0.37 -3.84 1.51
CA HIS A 101 0.72 -4.14 0.59
C HIS A 101 1.10 -5.63 0.59
N GLY A 102 0.19 -6.48 1.06
CA GLY A 102 0.50 -7.87 1.37
C GLY A 102 0.84 -8.73 0.16
N ILE A 103 0.33 -8.40 -1.04
CA ILE A 103 0.73 -9.09 -2.28
C ILE A 103 2.23 -8.91 -2.50
N PHE A 104 2.70 -7.66 -2.50
CA PHE A 104 4.12 -7.36 -2.64
C PHE A 104 4.95 -8.02 -1.53
N VAL A 105 4.55 -7.88 -0.26
CA VAL A 105 5.29 -8.46 0.87
C VAL A 105 5.36 -9.99 0.77
N ALA A 106 4.25 -10.66 0.40
CA ALA A 106 4.21 -12.10 0.23
C ALA A 106 5.14 -12.57 -0.90
N ASP A 107 5.18 -11.85 -2.02
CA ASP A 107 6.06 -12.16 -3.15
C ASP A 107 7.53 -12.07 -2.73
N GLN A 108 7.92 -11.00 -2.03
CA GLN A 108 9.28 -10.81 -1.55
C GLN A 108 9.70 -11.89 -0.54
N ILE A 109 8.82 -12.26 0.40
CA ILE A 109 9.08 -13.36 1.34
C ILE A 109 9.24 -14.68 0.57
N SER A 110 8.38 -14.97 -0.41
CA SER A 110 8.46 -16.22 -1.17
C SER A 110 9.69 -16.33 -2.08
N ASN A 111 10.29 -15.21 -2.45
CA ASN A 111 11.53 -15.16 -3.22
C ASN A 111 12.78 -15.11 -2.32
N THR A 112 12.60 -15.13 -1.00
CA THR A 112 13.70 -15.19 -0.04
C THR A 112 13.99 -16.64 0.31
N GLU A 113 15.25 -17.05 0.11
CA GLU A 113 15.70 -18.41 0.40
C GLU A 113 15.39 -18.82 1.85
N GLY A 114 14.76 -19.98 2.02
CA GLY A 114 14.46 -20.57 3.33
C GLY A 114 13.18 -20.07 3.98
N LEU A 115 12.45 -19.14 3.34
CA LEU A 115 11.18 -18.61 3.86
C LEU A 115 9.93 -19.10 3.11
N GLU A 116 10.07 -19.94 2.09
CA GLU A 116 9.01 -20.31 1.14
C GLU A 116 7.85 -21.05 1.82
N GLY A 117 8.12 -21.72 2.94
CA GLY A 117 7.16 -22.54 3.69
C GLY A 117 6.73 -21.97 5.05
N CYS A 118 7.09 -20.73 5.40
CA CYS A 118 6.85 -20.24 6.76
C CYS A 118 5.35 -20.01 7.04
N SER A 119 4.94 -20.22 8.30
CA SER A 119 3.53 -20.15 8.69
C SER A 119 2.94 -18.74 8.54
N ALA A 120 3.77 -17.71 8.74
CA ALA A 120 3.39 -16.32 8.50
C ALA A 120 3.03 -16.04 7.04
N LEU A 121 3.79 -16.57 6.08
CA LEU A 121 3.50 -16.41 4.64
C LEU A 121 2.16 -17.05 4.28
N ALA A 122 1.90 -18.27 4.78
CA ALA A 122 0.62 -18.94 4.59
C ALA A 122 -0.54 -18.13 5.17
N GLY A 123 -0.38 -17.60 6.40
CA GLY A 123 -1.39 -16.76 7.05
C GLY A 123 -1.63 -15.43 6.32
N LEU A 124 -0.57 -14.79 5.80
CA LEU A 124 -0.69 -13.57 4.99
C LEU A 124 -1.48 -13.85 3.69
N ARG A 125 -1.15 -14.92 2.97
CA ARG A 125 -1.88 -15.32 1.76
C ARG A 125 -3.35 -15.62 2.05
N GLN A 126 -3.65 -16.25 3.19
CA GLN A 126 -5.02 -16.50 3.61
C GLN A 126 -5.79 -15.20 3.89
N GLU A 127 -5.19 -14.24 4.60
CA GLU A 127 -5.81 -12.94 4.88
C GLU A 127 -6.12 -12.17 3.59
N LEU A 128 -5.19 -12.15 2.64
CA LEU A 128 -5.38 -11.51 1.33
C LEU A 128 -6.55 -12.11 0.56
N GLU A 129 -6.68 -13.44 0.59
CA GLU A 129 -7.78 -14.14 -0.07
C GLU A 129 -9.13 -13.85 0.60
N GLN A 130 -9.17 -13.80 1.93
CA GLN A 130 -10.38 -13.46 2.68
C GLN A 130 -10.84 -12.03 2.38
N ARG A 131 -9.88 -11.09 2.32
CA ARG A 131 -10.15 -9.70 1.96
C ARG A 131 -10.74 -9.59 0.55
N ARG A 132 -10.14 -10.26 -0.43
CA ARG A 132 -10.64 -10.30 -1.82
C ARG A 132 -12.08 -10.81 -1.89
N LYS A 133 -12.40 -11.88 -1.14
CA LYS A 133 -13.76 -12.43 -1.06
C LYS A 133 -14.76 -11.46 -0.42
N ARG A 134 -14.35 -10.71 0.60
CA ARG A 134 -15.20 -9.70 1.25
C ARG A 134 -15.51 -8.55 0.29
N GLU A 135 -14.50 -8.03 -0.41
CA GLU A 135 -14.64 -6.96 -1.40
C GLU A 135 -15.56 -7.38 -2.56
N ALA A 136 -15.47 -8.62 -3.03
CA ALA A 136 -16.37 -9.15 -4.06
C ALA A 136 -17.84 -9.20 -3.61
N ARG A 137 -18.11 -9.65 -2.38
CA ARG A 137 -19.47 -9.70 -1.81
C ARG A 137 -20.07 -8.31 -1.62
N GLU A 138 -19.27 -7.33 -1.21
CA GLU A 138 -19.71 -5.94 -1.05
C GLU A 138 -20.05 -5.30 -2.41
N ALA A 139 -19.29 -5.62 -3.46
CA ALA A 139 -19.58 -5.16 -4.82
C ALA A 139 -20.89 -5.75 -5.38
N GLU A 140 -21.22 -7.00 -5.04
CA GLU A 140 -22.45 -7.67 -5.46
C GLU A 140 -23.70 -7.22 -4.65
N GLY A 141 -23.53 -6.86 -3.37
CA GLY A 141 -24.63 -6.46 -2.48
C GLY A 141 -25.12 -5.01 -2.63
N GLY A 142 -24.37 -4.14 -3.33
CA GLY A 142 -24.70 -2.72 -3.50
C GLY A 142 -25.71 -2.38 -4.61
N GLY A 143 -26.25 -3.37 -5.32
CA GLY A 143 -27.03 -3.17 -6.56
C GLY A 143 -28.55 -3.09 -6.44
N ASN A 144 -29.15 -3.08 -5.24
CA ASN A 144 -30.62 -3.15 -5.13
C ASN A 144 -31.19 -2.01 -4.26
N GLY A 145 -31.46 -0.86 -4.89
CA GLY A 145 -32.10 0.25 -4.21
C GLY A 145 -32.26 1.51 -5.06
N ASN A 146 -33.05 1.45 -6.14
CA ASN A 146 -33.90 2.58 -6.56
C ASN A 146 -34.86 2.19 -7.68
N GLY A 147 -36.16 2.27 -7.41
CA GLY A 147 -37.19 2.07 -8.42
C GLY A 147 -38.60 1.96 -7.87
N ALA A 148 -39.08 2.98 -7.14
CA ALA A 148 -40.53 3.23 -6.96
C ALA A 148 -40.79 4.59 -6.29
N HIS A 149 -40.69 5.67 -7.07
CA HIS A 149 -41.44 6.92 -6.88
C HIS A 149 -41.70 7.38 -8.32
N GLY A 150 -42.91 7.34 -8.87
CA GLY A 150 -44.16 7.83 -8.31
C GLY A 150 -44.51 9.08 -9.11
N GLU A 151 -44.80 8.91 -10.41
CA GLU A 151 -45.28 9.99 -11.27
C GLU A 151 -46.78 10.14 -11.02
N GLY A 152 -47.15 11.25 -10.38
CA GLY A 152 -48.50 11.79 -10.34
C GLY A 152 -48.45 13.20 -10.93
N GLU A 153 -49.06 13.35 -12.10
CA GLU A 153 -49.32 14.62 -12.76
C GLU A 153 -50.47 15.40 -12.09
N GLU A 154 -50.54 16.67 -12.49
CA GLU A 154 -51.64 17.64 -12.43
C GLU A 154 -51.68 18.65 -11.28
N GLY A 155 -51.67 19.93 -11.68
CA GLY A 155 -51.97 21.08 -10.83
C GLY A 155 -51.44 22.40 -11.40
N GLU A 156 -52.13 22.96 -12.39
CA GLU A 156 -51.97 24.34 -12.87
C GLU A 156 -52.23 25.37 -11.76
N GLY A 157 -51.56 26.54 -11.83
CA GLY A 157 -51.78 27.64 -10.90
C GLY A 157 -50.96 28.88 -11.23
N GLU A 158 -51.49 29.68 -12.14
CA GLU A 158 -51.03 31.01 -12.57
C GLU A 158 -51.10 32.05 -11.43
N GLY A 159 -50.11 32.94 -11.31
CA GLY A 159 -50.13 34.03 -10.34
C GLY A 159 -48.88 34.92 -10.35
N ALA A 160 -48.94 36.02 -11.11
CA ALA A 160 -47.92 37.06 -11.19
C ALA A 160 -47.85 37.94 -9.92
N GLN A 161 -46.64 38.40 -9.54
CA GLN A 161 -46.26 39.81 -9.26
C GLN A 161 -44.85 39.97 -8.62
N ASP A 162 -44.14 40.97 -9.13
CA ASP A 162 -42.85 41.60 -8.75
C ASP A 162 -42.98 42.50 -7.47
N PRO A 163 -42.03 43.35 -6.99
CA PRO A 163 -40.56 43.35 -6.82
C PRO A 163 -40.10 43.60 -5.34
N HIS A 164 -38.77 43.53 -5.10
CA HIS A 164 -37.99 44.20 -4.03
C HIS A 164 -38.18 43.87 -2.53
N LYS A 165 -37.10 43.37 -1.89
CA LYS A 165 -36.46 43.86 -0.62
C LYS A 165 -35.25 42.95 -0.27
N ARG A 166 -34.00 43.45 -0.23
CA ARG A 166 -33.27 43.91 0.99
C ARG A 166 -33.51 42.98 2.19
N GLN A 167 -32.53 42.39 2.88
CA GLN A 167 -31.31 43.00 3.41
C GLN A 167 -30.40 41.88 3.97
N ARG A 168 -29.07 41.99 3.77
CA ARG A 168 -28.05 41.21 4.48
C ARG A 168 -28.00 41.63 5.96
N ARG A 169 -27.79 40.66 6.85
CA ARG A 169 -27.05 40.82 8.09
C ARG A 169 -25.84 39.90 8.02
#